data_AF-A0A418W8E7-F1
#
_entry.id   AF-A0A418W8E7-F1
#
_cell.length_a   1.000
_cell.length_b   1.000
_cell.length_c   1.000
_cell.angle_alpha   90.00
_cell.angle_beta   90.00
_cell.angle_gamma   90.00
#
_symmetry.space_group_name_H-M   'P 1'
#
loop_
_entity.id
_entity.type
_entity.pdbx_description
1 polymer ?
#
loop_
_entity_poly.entity_id
_entity_poly.type
_entity_poly.pdbx_seq_one_letter_code
_entity_poly.pdbx_strand_id
1 'polypeptide(L)'
;MSKSEPAAGTNRPATITRYRDFFPYYLQEHAKPATRAIHYFGTGLTLGFLAAAIATLNPWWLLGMPLAGYFFAWVGHFGIEKNRPATFTYPLWSLVSDYRMFFLWASGRLGKHLRAAGVAQHDNLH
;
A
#
# COMPACT_ATOMS: atom_id res chain seq x y z
N MET A 1 5.62 -47.99 9.96
CA MET A 1 6.24 -46.68 9.70
C MET A 1 5.19 -45.72 9.16
N SER A 2 4.71 -44.79 9.97
CA SER A 2 3.92 -43.64 9.52
C SER A 2 4.89 -42.59 8.98
N LYS A 3 4.75 -42.18 7.72
CA LYS A 3 5.49 -41.04 7.17
C LYS A 3 4.84 -39.77 7.74
N SER A 4 5.56 -39.05 8.59
CA SER A 4 5.19 -37.73 9.06
C SER A 4 5.16 -36.74 7.90
N GLU A 5 4.04 -36.04 7.73
CA GLU A 5 3.92 -34.87 6.86
C GLU A 5 4.92 -33.79 7.26
N PRO A 6 5.55 -33.07 6.31
CA PRO A 6 6.37 -31.93 6.64
C PRO A 6 5.47 -30.77 7.11
N ALA A 7 5.85 -30.19 8.25
CA ALA A 7 5.23 -29.01 8.82
C ALA A 7 5.14 -27.85 7.81
N ALA A 8 4.02 -27.13 7.84
CA ALA A 8 3.73 -25.97 7.00
C ALA A 8 4.80 -24.87 7.18
N GLY A 9 5.84 -24.94 6.35
CA GLY A 9 6.82 -23.87 6.18
C GLY A 9 6.15 -22.65 5.58
N THR A 10 6.45 -21.48 6.13
CA THR A 10 5.95 -20.18 5.68
C THR A 10 6.31 -19.95 4.22
N ASN A 11 5.38 -20.22 3.29
CA ASN A 11 5.49 -19.91 1.88
C ASN A 11 5.49 -18.39 1.67
N ARG A 12 6.60 -17.71 1.94
CA ARG A 12 6.83 -16.40 1.33
C ARG A 12 7.03 -16.62 -0.16
N PRO A 13 6.35 -15.88 -1.05
CA PRO A 13 6.63 -15.97 -2.48
C PRO A 13 8.13 -15.73 -2.70
N ALA A 14 8.70 -16.45 -3.66
CA ALA A 14 10.03 -16.13 -4.18
C ALA A 14 10.10 -14.62 -4.50
N THR A 15 11.27 -14.01 -4.33
CA THR A 15 11.48 -12.57 -4.54
C THR A 15 10.79 -12.11 -5.83
N ILE A 16 9.92 -11.11 -5.72
CA ILE A 16 9.19 -10.55 -6.86
C ILE A 16 10.16 -9.70 -7.68
N THR A 17 10.37 -10.05 -8.94
CA THR A 17 11.37 -9.39 -9.81
C THR A 17 10.77 -8.46 -10.85
N ARG A 18 9.44 -8.39 -10.96
CA ARG A 18 8.75 -7.49 -11.90
C ARG A 18 7.63 -6.71 -11.22
N TYR A 19 7.56 -5.42 -11.51
CA TYR A 19 6.55 -4.53 -10.94
C TYR A 19 5.10 -4.98 -11.25
N ARG A 20 4.86 -5.56 -12.43
CA ARG A 20 3.54 -6.08 -12.81
C ARG A 20 3.02 -7.17 -11.87
N ASP A 21 3.93 -7.95 -11.30
CA ASP A 21 3.64 -9.05 -10.38
C ASP A 21 3.61 -8.53 -8.93
N PHE A 22 4.33 -7.43 -8.65
CA PHE A 22 4.31 -6.75 -7.37
C PHE A 22 2.99 -6.01 -7.10
N PHE A 23 2.41 -5.32 -8.09
CA PHE A 23 1.23 -4.50 -7.83
C PHE A 23 0.01 -5.29 -7.30
N PRO A 24 -0.33 -6.48 -7.84
CA PRO A 24 -1.34 -7.35 -7.23
C PRO A 24 -1.00 -7.76 -5.79
N TYR A 25 0.26 -8.15 -5.53
CA TYR A 25 0.73 -8.46 -4.17
C TYR A 25 0.57 -7.26 -3.23
N TYR A 26 0.96 -6.06 -3.66
CA TYR A 26 0.79 -4.83 -2.91
C TYR A 26 -0.69 -4.57 -2.56
N LEU A 27 -1.62 -4.79 -3.50
CA LEU A 27 -3.05 -4.62 -3.23
C LEU A 27 -3.58 -5.63 -2.20
N GLN A 28 -3.04 -6.86 -2.18
CA GLN A 28 -3.36 -7.86 -1.16
C GLN A 28 -2.86 -7.43 0.22
N GLU A 29 -1.69 -6.81 0.31
CA GLU A 29 -1.19 -6.20 1.55
C GLU A 29 -2.00 -4.96 2.01
N HIS A 30 -2.97 -4.52 1.19
CA HIS A 30 -3.92 -3.44 1.48
C HIS A 30 -5.37 -3.93 1.27
N ALA A 31 -5.66 -5.17 1.67
CA ALA A 31 -6.95 -5.81 1.45
C ALA A 31 -8.10 -5.10 2.18
N LYS A 32 -7.86 -4.53 3.37
CA LYS A 32 -8.91 -3.86 4.14
C LYS A 32 -9.17 -2.43 3.63
N PRO A 33 -10.45 -2.03 3.43
CA PRO A 33 -10.79 -0.65 3.06
C PRO A 33 -10.22 0.41 4.01
N ALA A 34 -10.19 0.11 5.31
CA ALA A 34 -9.66 1.02 6.31
C ALA A 34 -8.14 1.24 6.18
N THR A 35 -7.36 0.18 5.88
CA THR A 35 -5.92 0.31 5.58
C THR A 35 -5.73 1.25 4.38
N ARG A 36 -6.49 1.04 3.30
CA ARG A 36 -6.42 1.89 2.12
C ARG A 36 -6.79 3.34 2.41
N ALA A 37 -7.83 3.59 3.20
CA ALA A 37 -8.26 4.93 3.56
C ALA A 37 -7.15 5.72 4.29
N ILE A 38 -6.45 5.08 5.21
CA ILE A 38 -5.29 5.69 5.90
C ILE A 38 -4.18 6.02 4.90
N HIS A 39 -3.87 5.12 3.96
CA HIS A 39 -2.88 5.39 2.93
C HIS A 39 -3.32 6.53 2.00
N TYR A 40 -4.59 6.63 1.65
CA TYR A 40 -5.08 7.75 0.83
C TYR A 40 -4.89 9.09 1.52
N PHE A 41 -5.17 9.14 2.83
CA PHE A 41 -4.93 10.36 3.61
C PHE A 41 -3.44 10.71 3.65
N GLY A 42 -2.58 9.73 3.93
CA GLY A 42 -1.13 9.91 3.91
C GLY A 42 -0.61 10.40 2.56
N THR A 43 -1.00 9.76 1.45
CA THR A 43 -0.62 10.17 0.09
C THR A 43 -1.19 11.55 -0.28
N GLY A 44 -2.41 11.87 0.14
CA GLY A 44 -2.99 13.21 -0.06
C GLY A 44 -2.16 14.29 0.64
N LEU A 45 -1.70 14.03 1.87
CA LEU A 45 -0.81 14.94 2.59
C LEU A 45 0.57 15.09 1.91
N THR A 46 1.16 14.01 1.38
CA THR A 46 2.45 14.14 0.66
C THR A 46 2.30 15.02 -0.58
N LEU A 47 1.18 14.89 -1.32
CA LEU A 47 0.87 15.78 -2.44
C LEU A 47 0.61 17.22 -1.99
N GLY A 48 -0.06 17.42 -0.86
CA GLY A 48 -0.26 18.75 -0.26
C GLY A 48 1.05 19.43 0.13
N PHE A 49 1.97 18.70 0.75
CA PHE A 49 3.32 19.21 1.06
C PHE A 49 4.13 19.54 -0.20
N LEU A 50 4.05 18.70 -1.23
CA LEU A 50 4.69 18.98 -2.51
C LEU A 50 4.11 20.25 -3.16
N ALA A 51 2.79 20.41 -3.14
CA ALA A 51 2.12 21.62 -3.64
C ALA A 51 2.55 22.87 -2.86
N ALA A 52 2.64 22.79 -1.54
CA ALA A 52 3.14 23.88 -0.70
C ALA A 52 4.60 24.23 -1.00
N ALA A 53 5.46 23.23 -1.21
CA ALA A 53 6.87 23.43 -1.58
C ALA A 53 6.99 24.21 -2.89
N ILE A 54 6.18 23.87 -3.89
CA ILE A 54 6.15 24.54 -5.19
C ILE A 54 5.56 25.95 -5.07
N ALA A 55 4.41 26.10 -4.41
CA ALA A 55 3.71 27.38 -4.30
C ALA A 55 4.50 28.43 -3.50
N THR A 56 5.30 27.99 -2.54
CA THR A 56 6.10 28.88 -1.67
C THR A 56 7.58 28.92 -2.06
N LEU A 57 8.01 28.11 -3.03
CA LEU A 57 9.43 27.86 -3.38
C LEU A 57 10.31 27.50 -2.16
N ASN A 58 9.70 26.93 -1.13
CA ASN A 58 10.38 26.59 0.11
C ASN A 58 10.56 25.06 0.22
N PRO A 59 11.80 24.54 0.09
CA PRO A 59 12.04 23.10 0.12
C PRO A 59 11.81 22.48 1.50
N TRP A 60 11.69 23.26 2.59
CA TRP A 60 11.40 22.73 3.92
C TRP A 60 10.09 21.95 3.98
N TRP A 61 9.10 22.30 3.14
CA TRP A 61 7.86 21.55 3.02
C TRP A 61 8.08 20.10 2.56
N LEU A 62 9.16 19.79 1.83
CA LEU A 62 9.46 18.44 1.36
C LEU A 62 9.74 17.47 2.52
N LEU A 63 10.15 17.95 3.70
CA LEU A 63 10.31 17.13 4.90
C LEU A 63 8.98 16.57 5.42
N GLY A 64 7.87 17.24 5.14
CA GLY A 64 6.53 16.74 5.50
C GLY A 64 6.15 15.47 4.73
N MET A 65 6.70 15.27 3.52
CA MET A 65 6.39 14.12 2.67
C MET A 65 6.78 12.77 3.30
N PRO A 66 8.04 12.52 3.70
CA PRO A 66 8.39 11.26 4.37
C PRO A 66 7.69 11.12 5.71
N LEU A 67 7.53 12.21 6.48
CA LEU A 67 6.86 12.16 7.78
C LEU A 67 5.42 11.68 7.66
N ALA A 68 4.63 12.29 6.77
CA ALA A 68 3.26 11.86 6.51
C ALA A 68 3.21 10.45 5.91
N GLY A 69 4.03 10.18 4.88
CA GLY A 69 4.06 8.88 4.21
C GLY A 69 4.32 7.72 5.17
N TYR A 70 5.39 7.80 5.97
CA TYR A 70 5.74 6.74 6.92
C TYR A 70 4.72 6.62 8.06
N PHE A 71 4.32 7.74 8.67
CA PHE A 71 3.41 7.70 9.82
C PHE A 71 2.09 7.01 9.47
N PHE A 72 1.42 7.45 8.40
CA PHE A 72 0.13 6.88 8.02
C PHE A 72 0.26 5.45 7.48
N ALA A 73 1.31 5.15 6.70
CA ALA A 73 1.55 3.78 6.23
C ALA A 73 1.73 2.78 7.40
N TRP A 74 2.47 3.16 8.44
CA TRP A 74 2.66 2.31 9.61
C TRP A 74 1.39 2.14 10.43
N VAL A 75 0.58 3.19 10.60
CA VAL A 75 -0.72 3.08 11.30
C VAL A 75 -1.64 2.11 10.55
N GLY A 76 -1.69 2.17 9.22
CA GLY A 76 -2.47 1.23 8.41
C GLY A 76 -1.99 -0.21 8.56
N HIS A 77 -0.70 -0.45 8.29
CA HIS A 77 -0.14 -1.82 8.29
C HIS A 77 -0.11 -2.47 9.68
N PHE A 78 0.34 -1.76 10.72
CA PHE A 78 0.47 -2.37 12.05
C PHE A 78 -0.83 -2.31 12.85
N GLY A 79 -1.62 -1.25 12.70
CA GLY A 79 -2.86 -1.06 13.46
C GLY A 79 -4.06 -1.80 12.86
N ILE A 80 -4.20 -1.80 11.54
CA ILE A 80 -5.40 -2.32 10.86
C ILE A 80 -5.12 -3.66 10.18
N GLU A 81 -4.15 -3.67 9.27
CA GLU A 81 -3.87 -4.85 8.45
C GLU A 81 -3.23 -5.96 9.30
N LYS A 82 -2.40 -5.55 10.27
CA LYS A 82 -1.56 -6.39 11.14
C LYS A 82 -0.56 -7.23 10.34
N ASN A 83 0.02 -6.64 9.30
CA ASN A 83 1.08 -7.22 8.48
C ASN A 83 2.36 -6.37 8.56
N ARG A 84 3.44 -6.86 7.95
CA ARG A 84 4.68 -6.09 7.79
C ARG A 84 4.62 -5.35 6.46
N PRO A 85 4.89 -4.03 6.42
CA PRO A 85 4.89 -3.26 5.18
C PRO A 85 5.81 -3.87 4.12
N ALA A 86 5.30 -4.02 2.90
CA ALA A 86 6.09 -4.45 1.75
C ALA A 86 7.27 -3.50 1.48
N THR A 87 7.21 -2.25 1.95
CA THR A 87 8.28 -1.24 1.85
C THR A 87 9.60 -1.70 2.43
N PHE A 88 9.60 -2.61 3.43
CA PHE A 88 10.85 -3.18 3.95
C PHE A 88 11.57 -4.10 2.98
N THR A 89 10.88 -4.61 1.96
CA THR A 89 11.45 -5.49 0.93
C THR A 89 11.52 -4.79 -0.43
N TYR A 90 10.54 -3.94 -0.77
CA TYR A 90 10.41 -3.28 -2.06
C TYR A 90 10.13 -1.77 -1.91
N PRO A 91 11.06 -0.97 -1.34
CA PRO A 91 10.77 0.40 -0.93
C PRO A 91 10.27 1.30 -2.06
N LEU A 92 10.95 1.27 -3.22
CA LEU A 92 10.57 2.10 -4.37
C LEU A 92 9.25 1.65 -5.01
N TRP A 93 9.01 0.35 -5.10
CA TRP A 93 7.76 -0.16 -5.67
C TRP A 93 6.56 0.09 -4.76
N SER A 94 6.73 0.01 -3.43
CA SER A 94 5.69 0.40 -2.48
C SER A 94 5.33 1.86 -2.63
N LEU A 95 6.32 2.76 -2.66
CA LEU A 95 6.07 4.20 -2.85
C LEU A 95 5.31 4.48 -4.16
N VAL A 96 5.76 3.92 -5.28
CA VAL A 96 5.06 4.06 -6.57
C VAL A 96 3.63 3.49 -6.50
N SER A 97 3.44 2.40 -5.75
CA SER A 97 2.15 1.76 -5.61
C SER A 97 1.18 2.52 -4.71
N ASP A 98 1.65 3.25 -3.69
CA ASP A 98 0.82 4.17 -2.89
C ASP A 98 0.18 5.23 -3.80
N TYR A 99 1.00 5.94 -4.60
CA TYR A 99 0.48 6.93 -5.55
C TYR A 99 -0.42 6.28 -6.60
N ARG A 100 -0.03 5.13 -7.17
CA ARG A 100 -0.85 4.42 -8.16
C ARG A 100 -2.20 4.02 -7.60
N MET A 101 -2.24 3.48 -6.39
CA MET A 101 -3.47 3.09 -5.71
C MET A 101 -4.34 4.31 -5.41
N PHE A 102 -3.74 5.41 -4.93
CA PHE A 102 -4.42 6.68 -4.69
C PHE A 102 -5.09 7.24 -5.95
N PHE A 103 -4.37 7.34 -7.08
CA PHE A 103 -4.94 7.85 -8.32
C PHE A 103 -5.98 6.91 -8.95
N LEU A 104 -5.82 5.59 -8.82
CA LEU A 104 -6.84 4.63 -9.23
C LEU A 104 -8.11 4.77 -8.37
N TRP A 105 -7.97 5.04 -7.07
CA TRP A 105 -9.11 5.31 -6.19
C TRP A 105 -9.80 6.63 -6.57
N ALA A 106 -9.03 7.72 -6.68
CA ALA A 106 -9.55 9.04 -7.02
C ALA A 106 -10.24 9.08 -8.40
N SER A 107 -9.81 8.23 -9.34
CA SER A 107 -10.44 8.10 -10.67
C SER A 107 -11.55 7.05 -10.75
N GLY A 108 -11.93 6.40 -9.64
CA GLY A 108 -12.95 5.34 -9.61
C GLY A 108 -12.54 4.03 -10.30
N ARG A 109 -11.26 3.85 -10.62
CA ARG A 109 -10.73 2.71 -11.39
C ARG A 109 -10.12 1.61 -10.50
N LEU A 110 -10.01 1.82 -9.19
CA LEU A 110 -9.33 0.86 -8.30
C LEU A 110 -10.06 -0.48 -8.17
N GLY A 111 -11.40 -0.49 -8.17
CA GLY A 111 -12.19 -1.71 -7.92
C GLY A 111 -11.85 -2.89 -8.85
N LYS A 112 -11.65 -2.62 -10.15
CA LYS A 112 -11.23 -3.66 -11.11
C LYS A 112 -9.86 -4.25 -10.80
N HIS A 113 -8.94 -3.45 -10.26
CA HIS A 113 -7.59 -3.92 -9.90
C HIS A 113 -7.61 -4.72 -8.59
N LEU A 114 -8.45 -4.34 -7.62
CA LEU A 114 -8.66 -5.12 -6.40
C LEU A 114 -9.24 -6.50 -6.71
N ARG A 115 -10.29 -6.56 -7.54
CA ARG A 115 -10.88 -7.84 -7.98
C ARG A 115 -9.89 -8.71 -8.74
N ALA A 116 -9.13 -8.14 -9.67
CA ALA A 116 -8.09 -8.86 -10.39
C ALA A 116 -6.96 -9.36 -9.48
N ALA A 117 -6.70 -8.68 -8.35
CA ALA A 117 -5.75 -9.10 -7.34
C ALA A 117 -6.31 -10.10 -6.31
N GLY A 118 -7.59 -10.49 -6.43
CA GLY A 118 -8.25 -11.41 -5.49
C GLY A 118 -8.65 -10.78 -4.16
N VAL A 119 -8.67 -9.44 -4.06
CA VAL A 119 -9.11 -8.74 -2.86
C VAL A 119 -10.63 -8.64 -2.87
N ALA A 120 -11.29 -9.32 -1.94
CA ALA A 120 -12.74 -9.26 -1.78
C ALA A 120 -13.18 -7.82 -1.49
N GLN A 121 -14.05 -7.29 -2.35
CA GLN A 121 -14.73 -6.03 -2.09
C GLN A 121 -15.88 -6.36 -1.14
N HIS A 122 -15.70 -6.11 0.16
CA HIS A 122 -16.85 -6.06 1.06
C HIS A 122 -17.62 -4.78 0.71
N ASP A 123 -18.51 -4.91 -0.26
CA ASP A 123 -19.43 -3.87 -0.65
C ASP A 123 -20.36 -3.62 0.54
N ASN A 124 -20.07 -2.60 1.33
CA ASN A 124 -21.07 -1.98 2.19
C ASN A 124 -22.02 -1.20 1.26
N LEU A 125 -22.98 -1.92 0.68
CA LEU A 125 -24.24 -1.36 0.23
C LEU A 125 -25.03 -0.94 1.47
N HIS A 126 -24.96 0.34 1.83
CA HIS A 126 -25.97 1.05 2.60
C HIS A 126 -26.08 2.47 2.07
#